data_AF-A0A9P4TN80-F1
#
_entry.id   AF-A0A9P4TN80-F1
#
_cell.length_a   1.000
_cell.length_b   1.000
_cell.length_c   1.000
_cell.angle_alpha   90.00
_cell.angle_beta   90.00
_cell.angle_gamma   90.00
#
_symmetry.space_group_name_H-M   'P 1'
#
loop_
_entity.id
_entity.type
_entity.pdbx_description
1 polymer ?
#
loop_
_entity_poly.entity_id
_entity_poly.type
_entity_poly.pdbx_seq_one_letter_code
_entity_poly.pdbx_strand_id
1 'polypeptide(L)'
;MVDEPEQMMFHAKMYEIGEKYVVGGLKELAREKFKRSCDSHWDTPHFAAAVRYVFSSTAEDDTGLRNITIKTISTHINVLNKPEINALLNEFNDLAVGLLEGNAALLRWDRASA
;
A
#
# COMPACT_ATOMS: atom_id res chain seq x y z
N MET A 1 21.68 4.69 5.55
CA MET A 1 21.33 3.49 4.76
C MET A 1 20.49 3.99 3.61
N VAL A 2 20.85 3.69 2.37
CA VAL A 2 20.00 4.03 1.21
C VAL A 2 18.80 3.09 1.28
N ASP A 3 17.57 3.62 1.16
CA ASP A 3 16.39 2.76 1.09
C ASP A 3 16.47 1.98 -0.23
N GLU A 4 16.44 0.65 -0.15
CA GLU A 4 16.48 -0.25 -1.32
C GLU A 4 15.07 -0.75 -1.64
N PRO A 5 14.74 -1.07 -2.91
CA PRO A 5 13.41 -1.53 -3.30
C PRO A 5 12.90 -2.75 -2.50
N GLU A 6 13.80 -3.67 -2.12
CA GLU A 6 13.46 -4.88 -1.35
C GLU A 6 12.99 -4.57 0.08
N GLN A 7 13.29 -3.38 0.60
CA GLN A 7 12.94 -2.98 1.96
C GLN A 7 11.44 -2.80 2.17
N MET A 8 10.65 -2.56 1.12
CA MET A 8 9.18 -2.54 1.22
C MET A 8 8.64 -3.86 1.80
N MET A 9 9.11 -4.98 1.25
CA MET A 9 8.71 -6.31 1.74
C MET A 9 9.17 -6.53 3.18
N PHE A 10 10.40 -6.12 3.50
CA PHE A 10 10.94 -6.24 4.86
C PHE A 10 10.11 -5.44 5.87
N HIS A 11 9.75 -4.20 5.57
CA HIS A 11 8.94 -3.36 6.44
C HIS A 11 7.50 -3.85 6.57
N ALA A 12 6.90 -4.39 5.51
CA ALA A 12 5.59 -5.03 5.61
C ALA A 12 5.60 -6.24 6.56
N LYS A 13 6.64 -7.08 6.50
CA LYS A 13 6.83 -8.21 7.42
C LYS A 13 7.05 -7.75 8.86
N MET A 14 7.84 -6.70 9.08
CA MET A 14 8.06 -6.16 10.42
C MET A 14 6.79 -5.56 11.01
N TYR A 15 5.93 -4.96 10.19
CA TYR A 15 4.63 -4.46 10.60
C TYR A 15 3.73 -5.58 11.11
N GLU A 16 3.62 -6.69 10.36
CA GLU A 16 2.86 -7.88 10.76
C GLU A 16 3.40 -8.46 12.08
N ILE A 17 4.72 -8.54 12.24
CA ILE A 17 5.34 -9.00 13.49
C ILE A 17 4.99 -8.04 14.65
N GLY A 18 5.06 -6.73 14.41
CA GLY A 18 4.67 -5.72 15.39
C GLY A 18 3.22 -5.87 15.83
N GLU A 19 2.31 -6.17 14.90
CA GLU A 19 0.91 -6.45 15.22
C GLU A 19 0.74 -7.77 15.99
N LYS A 20 1.29 -8.87 15.45
CA LYS A 20 1.15 -10.22 16.02
C LYS A 20 1.63 -10.33 17.47
N TYR A 21 2.70 -9.62 17.81
CA TYR A 21 3.27 -9.63 19.16
C TYR A 21 2.93 -8.38 19.98
N VAL A 22 2.01 -7.54 19.48
CA VAL A 22 1.53 -6.33 20.17
C VAL A 22 2.67 -5.37 20.55
N VAL A 23 3.69 -5.30 19.70
CA VAL A 23 4.83 -4.39 19.85
C VAL A 23 4.53 -3.12 19.05
N GLY A 24 3.68 -2.26 19.60
CA GLY A 24 3.16 -1.07 18.89
C GLY A 24 4.25 -0.14 18.33
N GLY A 25 5.36 0.05 19.05
CA GLY A 25 6.49 0.84 18.56
C GLY A 25 7.16 0.26 17.31
N LEU A 26 7.23 -1.07 17.20
CA LEU A 26 7.73 -1.74 16.00
C LEU A 26 6.75 -1.60 14.84
N LYS A 27 5.45 -1.79 15.10
CA LYS A 27 4.38 -1.65 14.11
C LYS A 27 4.42 -0.25 13.48
N GLU A 28 4.44 0.80 14.28
CA GLU A 28 4.47 2.18 13.78
C GLU A 28 5.77 2.50 13.04
N LEU A 29 6.93 2.08 13.55
CA LEU A 29 8.21 2.30 12.86
C LEU A 29 8.26 1.57 11.51
N ALA A 30 7.76 0.34 11.46
CA ALA A 30 7.70 -0.45 10.23
C ALA A 30 6.75 0.20 9.22
N ARG A 31 5.59 0.70 9.66
CA ARG A 31 4.65 1.45 8.82
C ARG A 31 5.27 2.70 8.21
N GLU A 32 5.99 3.46 9.03
CA GLU A 32 6.65 4.70 8.65
C GLU A 32 7.74 4.45 7.60
N LYS A 33 8.55 3.41 7.80
CA LYS A 33 9.58 2.99 6.85
C LYS A 33 9.00 2.39 5.57
N PHE A 34 7.93 1.58 5.68
CA PHE A 34 7.20 1.07 4.51
C PHE A 34 6.74 2.22 3.61
N LYS A 35 6.14 3.26 4.19
CA LYS A 35 5.73 4.46 3.46
C LYS A 35 6.89 5.11 2.70
N ARG A 36 8.03 5.34 3.36
CA ARG A 36 9.21 5.95 2.71
C ARG A 36 9.74 5.11 1.54
N SER A 37 9.78 3.79 1.72
CA SER A 37 10.21 2.89 0.66
C SER A 37 9.23 2.89 -0.51
N CYS A 38 7.91 2.92 -0.27
CA CYS A 38 6.90 3.08 -1.33
C CYS A 38 7.05 4.41 -2.07
N ASP A 39 7.20 5.52 -1.34
CA ASP A 39 7.38 6.86 -1.93
C ASP A 39 8.63 6.90 -2.85
N SER A 40 9.67 6.13 -2.54
CA SER A 40 10.93 6.10 -3.30
C SER A 40 10.96 5.07 -4.43
N HIS A 41 10.25 3.94 -4.29
CA HIS A 41 10.42 2.75 -5.12
C HIS A 41 9.12 2.18 -5.70
N TRP A 42 8.06 2.99 -5.77
CA TRP A 42 6.76 2.61 -6.37
C TRP A 42 6.89 2.07 -7.80
N ASP A 43 7.87 2.54 -8.57
CA ASP A 43 8.07 2.16 -9.97
C ASP A 43 8.93 0.90 -10.16
N THR A 44 9.09 0.08 -9.12
CA THR A 44 9.91 -1.15 -9.17
C THR A 44 9.05 -2.41 -9.12
N PRO A 45 9.52 -3.57 -9.64
CA PRO A 45 8.81 -4.84 -9.51
C PRO A 45 8.55 -5.25 -8.04
N HIS A 46 9.43 -4.81 -7.13
CA HIS A 46 9.31 -5.07 -5.69
C HIS A 46 8.06 -4.45 -5.08
N PHE A 47 7.56 -3.34 -5.65
CA PHE A 47 6.35 -2.71 -5.18
C PHE A 47 5.14 -3.64 -5.33
N ALA A 48 4.94 -4.24 -6.51
CA ALA A 48 3.84 -5.18 -6.75
C ALA A 48 3.88 -6.40 -5.80
N ALA A 49 5.08 -6.94 -5.55
CA ALA A 49 5.26 -8.02 -4.57
C ALA A 49 4.87 -7.60 -3.14
N ALA A 50 5.26 -6.39 -2.73
CA ALA A 50 4.91 -5.85 -1.42
C ALA A 50 3.41 -5.55 -1.30
N VAL A 51 2.77 -5.01 -2.34
CA VAL A 51 1.30 -4.81 -2.38
C VAL A 51 0.58 -6.13 -2.19
N ARG A 52 0.94 -7.16 -2.98
CA ARG A 52 0.37 -8.50 -2.84
C ARG A 52 0.46 -9.00 -1.40
N TYR A 53 1.64 -8.87 -0.79
CA TYR A 53 1.86 -9.29 0.59
C TYR A 53 0.97 -8.55 1.58
N VAL A 54 0.89 -7.22 1.47
CA VAL A 54 0.05 -6.39 2.35
C VAL A 54 -1.40 -6.84 2.31
N PHE A 55 -1.96 -7.05 1.12
CA PHE A 55 -3.36 -7.44 0.96
C PHE A 55 -3.63 -8.92 1.29
N SER A 56 -2.59 -9.79 1.29
CA SER A 56 -2.72 -11.20 1.68
C SER A 56 -2.50 -11.49 3.16
N SER A 57 -1.70 -10.67 3.86
CA SER A 57 -1.22 -10.95 5.23
C SER A 57 -1.89 -10.13 6.33
N THR A 58 -2.49 -8.98 5.97
CA THR A 58 -3.15 -8.10 6.94
C THR A 58 -4.64 -8.40 7.00
N ALA A 59 -5.19 -8.48 8.21
CA ALA A 59 -6.63 -8.54 8.43
C ALA A 59 -7.33 -7.29 7.87
N GLU A 60 -8.61 -7.41 7.49
CA GLU A 60 -9.36 -6.32 6.85
C GLU A 60 -9.45 -5.06 7.73
N ASP A 61 -9.47 -5.22 9.05
CA ASP A 61 -9.49 -4.12 10.02
C ASP A 61 -8.13 -3.43 10.20
N ASP A 62 -7.02 -4.09 9.84
CA ASP A 62 -5.69 -3.49 9.81
C ASP A 62 -5.40 -2.78 8.48
N THR A 63 -5.92 -1.56 8.37
CA THR A 63 -5.82 -0.75 7.16
C THR A 63 -4.51 0.03 7.03
N GLY A 64 -3.58 -0.09 7.99
CA GLY A 64 -2.42 0.81 8.11
C GLY A 64 -1.50 0.81 6.89
N LEU A 65 -1.11 -0.38 6.41
CA LEU A 65 -0.30 -0.53 5.19
C LEU A 65 -1.15 -0.46 3.91
N ARG A 66 -2.41 -0.93 3.96
CA ARG A 66 -3.35 -0.88 2.82
C ARG A 66 -3.57 0.55 2.35
N ASN A 67 -3.82 1.47 3.28
CA ASN A 67 -4.00 2.89 3.01
C ASN A 67 -2.75 3.54 2.40
N ILE A 68 -1.55 3.13 2.81
CA ILE A 68 -0.30 3.62 2.22
C ILE A 68 -0.19 3.16 0.76
N THR A 69 -0.46 1.88 0.49
CA THR A 69 -0.42 1.32 -0.86
C THR A 69 -1.43 1.98 -1.79
N ILE A 70 -2.69 2.10 -1.36
CA ILE A 70 -3.76 2.77 -2.12
C ILE A 70 -3.34 4.19 -2.45
N LYS A 71 -2.89 4.96 -1.45
CA LYS A 71 -2.43 6.33 -1.65
C LYS A 71 -1.26 6.42 -2.63
N THR A 72 -0.30 5.50 -2.54
CA THR A 72 0.87 5.47 -3.43
C THR A 72 0.42 5.24 -4.87
N ILE A 73 -0.45 4.27 -5.13
CA ILE A 73 -0.98 3.99 -6.48
C ILE A 73 -1.85 5.14 -6.98
N SER A 74 -2.73 5.72 -6.15
CA SER A 74 -3.53 6.90 -6.53
C SER A 74 -2.66 8.10 -6.92
N THR A 75 -1.53 8.29 -6.22
CA THR A 75 -0.58 9.37 -6.51
C THR A 75 0.17 9.11 -7.83
N HIS A 76 0.47 7.85 -8.11
CA HIS A 76 1.21 7.41 -9.30
C HIS A 76 0.34 6.55 -10.22
N ILE A 77 -0.82 7.07 -10.64
CA ILE A 77 -1.84 6.24 -11.32
C ILE A 77 -1.33 5.51 -12.58
N ASN A 78 -0.26 6.00 -13.20
CA ASN A 78 0.41 5.35 -14.33
C ASN A 78 0.97 3.95 -13.99
N VAL A 79 1.18 3.59 -12.71
CA VAL A 79 1.61 2.22 -12.36
C VAL A 79 0.57 1.17 -12.76
N LEU A 80 -0.70 1.55 -12.93
CA LEU A 80 -1.78 0.63 -13.33
C LEU A 80 -1.56 0.03 -14.72
N ASN A 81 -0.69 0.62 -15.54
CA ASN A 81 -0.28 0.07 -16.84
C ASN A 81 0.63 -1.16 -16.69
N LYS A 82 1.15 -1.43 -15.48
CA LYS A 82 1.98 -2.60 -15.21
C LYS A 82 1.10 -3.83 -15.04
N PRO A 83 1.32 -4.91 -15.81
CA PRO A 83 0.53 -6.13 -15.71
C PRO A 83 0.44 -6.70 -14.29
N GLU A 84 1.52 -6.58 -13.52
CA GLU A 84 1.59 -7.10 -12.15
C GLU A 84 0.66 -6.34 -11.21
N ILE A 85 0.53 -5.02 -11.37
CA ILE A 85 -0.40 -4.21 -10.55
C ILE A 85 -1.84 -4.42 -11.02
N ASN A 86 -2.06 -4.52 -12.32
CA ASN A 86 -3.38 -4.83 -12.87
C ASN A 86 -3.90 -6.18 -12.38
N ALA A 87 -3.05 -7.21 -12.32
CA ALA A 87 -3.40 -8.50 -11.74
C ALA A 87 -3.86 -8.38 -10.29
N LEU A 88 -3.24 -7.50 -9.49
CA LEU A 88 -3.62 -7.30 -8.09
C LEU A 88 -4.99 -6.63 -7.93
N LEU A 89 -5.42 -5.78 -8.86
CA LEU A 89 -6.78 -5.22 -8.86
C LEU A 89 -7.85 -6.29 -9.04
N ASN A 90 -7.56 -7.29 -9.87
CA ASN A 90 -8.48 -8.41 -10.11
C ASN A 90 -8.45 -9.43 -8.97
N GLU A 91 -7.35 -9.51 -8.22
CA GLU A 91 -7.18 -10.43 -7.11
C GLU A 91 -7.75 -9.88 -5.79
N PHE A 92 -7.61 -8.58 -5.55
CA PHE A 92 -7.99 -7.94 -4.29
C PHE A 92 -9.06 -6.87 -4.51
N ASN A 93 -10.32 -7.22 -4.27
CA ASN A 93 -11.45 -6.29 -4.39
C ASN A 93 -11.26 -5.03 -3.53
N ASP A 94 -10.73 -5.16 -2.32
CA ASP A 94 -10.45 -4.03 -1.43
C ASP A 94 -9.45 -3.04 -2.02
N LEU A 95 -8.48 -3.52 -2.81
CA LEU A 95 -7.54 -2.65 -3.51
C LEU A 95 -8.27 -1.85 -4.59
N ALA A 96 -9.11 -2.52 -5.39
CA ALA A 96 -9.89 -1.86 -6.44
C ALA A 96 -10.88 -0.83 -5.87
N VAL A 97 -11.65 -1.21 -4.85
CA VAL A 97 -12.61 -0.32 -4.16
C VAL A 97 -11.86 0.85 -3.51
N GLY A 98 -10.80 0.58 -2.75
CA GLY A 98 -10.02 1.61 -2.09
C GLY A 98 -9.40 2.62 -3.06
N LEU A 99 -9.00 2.19 -4.26
CA LEU A 99 -8.51 3.10 -5.29
C LEU A 99 -9.62 3.96 -5.90
N LEU A 100 -10.82 3.41 -6.10
CA LEU A 100 -11.97 4.19 -6.57
C LEU A 100 -12.33 5.28 -5.54
N GLU A 101 -12.41 4.92 -4.26
CA GLU A 101 -12.68 5.85 -3.17
C GLU A 101 -11.58 6.92 -3.03
N GLY A 102 -10.32 6.49 -3.05
CA GLY A 102 -9.16 7.38 -2.97
C GLY A 102 -9.11 8.39 -4.13
N ASN A 103 -9.39 7.95 -5.35
CA ASN A 103 -9.42 8.84 -6.51
C ASN A 103 -10.66 9.73 -6.54
N ALA A 104 -11.83 9.25 -6.12
CA ALA A 104 -13.03 10.08 -6.00
C ALA A 104 -12.80 11.25 -5.03
N ALA A 105 -12.09 11.00 -3.91
CA ALA A 105 -11.70 12.04 -2.97
C ALA A 105 -10.70 13.06 -3.57
N LEU A 106 -9.72 12.59 -4.37
CA LEU A 106 -8.77 13.47 -5.08
C LEU A 106 -9.46 14.36 -6.12
N LEU A 107 -10.43 13.80 -6.85
CA LEU A 107 -11.20 14.49 -7.88
C LEU A 107 -12.36 15.34 -7.33
N ARG A 108 -12.58 15.32 -6.00
CA ARG A 108 -13.66 16.03 -5.32
C ARG A 108 -15.07 15.74 -5.86
N TRP A 109 -15.33 14.48 -6.20
CA TRP A 109 -16.67 14.05 -6.63
C TRP A 109 -17.74 14.25 -5.53
N ASP A 110 -17.30 14.38 -4.28
CA ASP A 110 -18.12 14.75 -3.11
C ASP A 110 -18.68 16.18 -3.17
N ARG A 111 -18.08 17.08 -3.97
CA ARG A 111 -18.49 18.50 -4.07
C ARG A 111 -19.22 18.87 -5.35
N ALA A 112 -19.25 17.99 -6.35
CA ALA A 112 -19.91 18.26 -7.63
C ALA A 112 -21.44 18.03 -7.59
N SER A 113 -21.97 17.61 -6.43
CA SER A 113 -23.37 17.24 -6.22
C SER A 113 -24.14 18.20 -5.30
N ALA A 114 -23.62 19.41 -5.06
CA ALA A 114 -24.24 20.44 -4.21
C ALA A 114 -24.67 21.66 -5.01
#